data_AF-A0A6A6T0P8-F1
#
_entry.id   AF-A0A6A6T0P8-F1
#
_cell.length_a   1.000
_cell.length_b   1.000
_cell.length_c   1.000
_cell.angle_alpha   90.00
_cell.angle_beta   90.00
_cell.angle_gamma   90.00
#
_symmetry.space_group_name_H-M   'P 1'
#
loop_
_entity.id
_entity.type
_entity.pdbx_description
1 polymer ?
#
loop_
_entity_poly.entity_id
_entity_poly.type
_entity_poly.pdbx_seq_one_letter_code
_entity_poly.pdbx_strand_id
1 'polypeptide(L)'
;MHYTTLCDNALAGATGSPSYKGPLRVTSNATTTYISGDLYNGTVQPNPADGSPILPRENYWAYVRSTSLTAGSNGGFSVGLEYWQFKGFARRLTTNETLWADDALDGGYTIDMTPKTGPSGYPDPQNYFEGDVKISSGAVVGHLTMGWVSSYLRRINLEIGTVNGVTIPSADTSGTRTWKTVFDDVGYDIKVQIGTTDIPEPSNPAGPGFFTNEQEHAAVLQYRSATDFDKEWKYYLLGVRRMVEVARGAMIDAGGEYNSIPREGTCIASDWLVGTYPNGTTDDTHAWPASVRGKQFHTLHDPWFRTALHEVGHMFNLGHPTDFDFVDNLMQDTESYVDAGEQGKTTAKFPDNVGEQSLRFGEHDRFLMQHRPDTFVRPGWVNFGSAAQVCGPTGTFRGKRGWG
;
A
#
# COMPACT_ATOMS: atom_id res chain seq x y z
N MET A 1 3.60 -17.77 -1.24
CA MET A 1 2.83 -17.87 0.03
C MET A 1 2.98 -16.52 0.72
N HIS A 2 1.87 -15.92 1.17
CA HIS A 2 1.84 -14.65 1.90
C HIS A 2 1.16 -14.91 3.24
N TYR A 3 1.71 -14.36 4.32
CA TYR A 3 1.06 -14.44 5.62
C TYR A 3 1.54 -13.40 6.61
N THR A 4 0.68 -13.15 7.60
CA THR A 4 1.00 -12.34 8.76
C THR A 4 0.99 -13.19 10.02
N THR A 5 1.98 -12.97 10.86
CA THR A 5 1.97 -13.44 12.25
C THR A 5 1.90 -12.26 13.20
N LEU A 6 1.23 -12.44 14.34
CA LEU A 6 1.31 -11.51 15.45
C LEU A 6 2.53 -11.86 16.28
N CYS A 7 3.44 -10.90 16.43
CA CYS A 7 4.59 -11.01 17.31
C CYS A 7 4.31 -10.27 18.62
N ASP A 8 4.68 -10.87 19.75
CA ASP A 8 4.81 -10.20 21.05
C ASP A 8 6.25 -10.39 21.53
N ASN A 9 6.97 -9.28 21.71
CA ASN A 9 8.34 -9.26 22.20
C ASN A 9 8.42 -8.45 23.49
N ALA A 10 8.73 -9.12 24.60
CA ALA A 10 9.09 -8.46 25.84
C ALA A 10 10.61 -8.30 25.90
N LEU A 11 11.11 -7.06 25.77
CA LEU A 11 12.54 -6.77 25.99
C LEU A 11 12.77 -6.56 27.49
N ALA A 12 13.68 -7.36 28.06
CA ALA A 12 13.92 -7.64 29.48
C ALA A 12 12.80 -8.45 30.16
N GLY A 13 13.11 -9.64 30.67
CA GLY A 13 12.14 -10.60 31.23
C GLY A 13 11.57 -10.28 32.62
N ALA A 14 11.51 -9.01 33.03
CA ALA A 14 11.00 -8.59 34.34
C ALA A 14 9.61 -7.97 34.26
N THR A 15 8.83 -8.06 35.34
CA THR A 15 7.56 -7.32 35.51
C THR A 15 7.78 -5.82 35.29
N GLY A 16 7.07 -5.23 34.31
CA GLY A 16 7.19 -3.82 33.95
C GLY A 16 8.10 -3.50 32.76
N SER A 17 8.63 -4.51 32.08
CA SER A 17 9.47 -4.30 30.89
C SER A 17 8.62 -4.01 29.65
N PRO A 18 9.16 -3.27 28.65
CA PRO A 18 8.41 -2.94 27.43
C PRO A 18 7.98 -4.20 26.68
N SER A 19 6.70 -4.28 26.33
CA SER A 19 6.16 -5.29 25.40
C SER A 19 5.85 -4.60 24.07
N TYR A 20 6.39 -5.18 23.00
CA TYR A 20 6.21 -4.72 21.64
C TYR A 20 5.39 -5.72 20.87
N LYS A 21 4.41 -5.21 20.13
CA LYS A 21 3.45 -6.04 19.40
C LYS A 21 3.36 -5.59 17.96
N GLY A 22 3.13 -6.53 17.07
CA GLY A 22 2.75 -6.15 15.71
C GLY A 22 2.90 -7.25 14.67
N PRO A 23 2.60 -6.92 13.41
CA PRO A 23 2.64 -7.88 12.33
C PRO A 23 4.07 -8.18 11.91
N LEU A 24 4.37 -9.46 11.72
CA LEU A 24 5.48 -9.92 10.89
C LEU A 24 4.91 -10.52 9.60
N ARG A 25 5.33 -9.99 8.47
CA ARG A 25 4.88 -10.31 7.12
C ARG A 25 5.92 -11.18 6.45
N VAL A 26 5.46 -12.31 5.91
CA VAL A 26 6.31 -13.25 5.19
C VAL A 26 5.79 -13.46 3.78
N THR A 27 6.66 -13.27 2.80
CA THR A 27 6.40 -13.64 1.41
C THR A 27 7.49 -14.55 0.90
N SER A 28 7.14 -15.46 -0.01
CA SER A 28 8.12 -16.37 -0.64
C SER A 28 7.79 -16.61 -2.10
N ASN A 29 8.81 -16.52 -2.95
CA ASN A 29 8.81 -16.98 -4.34
C ASN A 29 9.78 -18.15 -4.51
N ALA A 30 9.95 -18.67 -5.73
CA ALA A 30 10.75 -19.88 -5.98
C ALA A 30 12.20 -19.80 -5.47
N THR A 31 12.78 -18.60 -5.36
CA THR A 31 14.20 -18.40 -5.06
C THR A 31 14.45 -17.70 -3.73
N THR A 32 13.48 -16.96 -3.21
CA THR A 32 13.66 -16.02 -2.10
C THR A 32 12.48 -16.03 -1.13
N THR A 33 12.76 -15.89 0.16
CA THR A 33 11.80 -15.57 1.21
C THR A 33 12.14 -14.20 1.79
N TYR A 34 11.14 -13.34 1.94
CA TYR A 34 11.23 -12.03 2.56
C TYR A 34 10.44 -12.02 3.86
N ILE A 35 11.05 -11.49 4.91
CA ILE A 35 10.43 -11.32 6.22
C ILE A 35 10.67 -9.87 6.67
N SER A 36 9.59 -9.18 6.99
CA SER A 36 9.60 -7.81 7.51
C SER A 36 8.46 -7.62 8.49
N GLY A 37 8.54 -6.66 9.39
CA GLY A 37 7.43 -6.40 10.31
C GLY A 37 7.42 -4.99 10.83
N ASP A 38 6.46 -4.73 11.71
CA ASP A 38 6.32 -3.47 12.42
C ASP A 38 6.06 -3.78 13.89
N LEU A 39 6.73 -3.05 14.78
CA LEU A 39 6.57 -3.18 16.22
C LEU A 39 5.99 -1.89 16.77
N TYR A 40 4.98 -2.05 17.62
CA TYR A 40 4.30 -1.00 18.33
C TYR A 40 4.49 -1.20 19.83
N ASN A 41 4.84 -0.13 20.53
CA ASN A 41 4.90 -0.09 21.98
C ASN A 41 3.48 0.07 22.53
N GLY A 42 2.94 -0.93 23.23
CA GLY A 42 1.60 -0.77 23.77
C GLY A 42 1.06 -1.97 24.52
N THR A 43 0.06 -1.69 25.36
CA THR A 43 -0.61 -2.70 26.18
C THR A 43 -1.78 -3.37 25.45
N VAL A 44 -2.34 -2.73 24.42
CA VAL A 44 -3.48 -3.27 23.67
C VAL A 44 -3.06 -4.52 22.90
N GLN A 45 -3.70 -5.65 23.20
CA GLN A 45 -3.52 -6.87 22.43
C GLN A 45 -4.49 -6.86 21.24
N PRO A 46 -4.00 -6.87 19.99
CA PRO A 46 -4.90 -7.08 18.86
C PRO A 46 -5.47 -8.49 18.96
N ASN A 47 -6.77 -8.62 18.67
CA ASN A 47 -7.42 -9.93 18.61
C ASN A 47 -6.90 -10.70 17.39
N PRO A 48 -6.21 -11.84 17.55
CA PRO A 48 -5.69 -12.63 16.42
C PRO A 48 -6.76 -13.05 15.41
N ALA A 49 -8.01 -13.20 15.85
CA ALA A 49 -9.13 -13.58 14.99
C ALA A 49 -9.55 -12.47 14.00
N ASP A 50 -9.12 -11.22 14.23
CA ASP A 50 -9.46 -10.09 13.36
C ASP A 50 -8.56 -10.01 12.10
N GLY A 51 -7.58 -10.91 11.97
CA GLY A 51 -6.64 -10.96 10.85
C GLY A 51 -5.38 -10.13 11.07
N SER A 52 -4.84 -9.54 10.00
CA SER A 52 -3.64 -8.69 10.09
C SER A 52 -3.91 -7.49 11.02
N PRO A 53 -3.14 -7.29 12.10
CA PRO A 53 -3.44 -6.30 13.12
C PRO A 53 -3.31 -4.87 12.59
N ILE A 54 -4.23 -4.01 13.02
CA ILE A 54 -4.11 -2.56 12.88
C ILE A 54 -3.90 -1.99 14.28
N LEU A 55 -2.78 -1.28 14.46
CA LEU A 55 -2.37 -0.73 15.74
C LEU A 55 -2.32 0.81 15.68
N PRO A 56 -2.58 1.50 16.80
CA PRO A 56 -2.59 2.96 16.84
C PRO A 56 -1.24 3.56 16.44
N ARG A 57 -1.29 4.68 15.71
CA ARG A 57 -0.12 5.27 15.11
C ARG A 57 0.88 5.81 16.12
N GLU A 58 0.38 6.40 17.20
CA GLU A 58 1.16 6.93 18.32
C GLU A 58 2.05 5.88 19.00
N ASN A 59 1.71 4.60 18.84
CA ASN A 59 2.43 3.49 19.45
C ASN A 59 3.53 2.92 18.55
N TYR A 60 3.68 3.39 17.31
CA TYR A 60 4.69 2.83 16.40
C TYR A 60 6.11 3.03 16.94
N TRP A 61 6.90 1.96 16.97
CA TRP A 61 8.21 1.96 17.61
C TRP A 61 9.36 1.57 16.68
N ALA A 62 9.23 0.51 15.90
CA ALA A 62 10.32 0.06 15.04
C ALA A 62 9.84 -0.71 13.81
N TYR A 63 10.65 -0.64 12.76
CA TYR A 63 10.56 -1.55 11.63
C TYR A 63 11.42 -2.78 11.87
N VAL A 64 10.91 -3.96 11.53
CA VAL A 64 11.60 -5.24 11.68
C VAL A 64 12.07 -5.73 10.33
N ARG A 65 13.33 -6.15 10.25
CA ARG A 65 13.94 -6.78 9.07
C ARG A 65 14.55 -8.12 9.47
N SER A 66 14.35 -9.17 8.66
CA SER A 66 15.11 -10.40 8.86
C SER A 66 16.51 -10.33 8.26
N THR A 67 17.48 -10.91 8.96
CA THR A 67 18.86 -11.10 8.49
C THR A 67 19.19 -12.55 8.19
N SER A 68 18.43 -13.50 8.72
CA SER A 68 18.61 -14.93 8.44
C SER A 68 17.34 -15.73 8.73
N LEU A 69 17.22 -16.89 8.10
CA LEU A 69 16.19 -17.88 8.39
C LEU A 69 16.78 -19.28 8.13
N THR A 70 16.76 -20.14 9.15
CA THR A 70 17.30 -21.50 9.08
C THR A 70 16.29 -22.51 9.63
N ALA A 71 16.03 -23.58 8.88
CA ALA A 71 15.17 -24.66 9.32
C ALA A 71 15.71 -25.40 10.55
N GLY A 72 14.85 -25.67 11.52
CA GLY A 72 15.11 -26.57 12.62
C GLY A 72 14.60 -27.99 12.33
N SER A 73 15.14 -28.99 13.02
CA SER A 73 14.78 -30.41 12.80
C SER A 73 13.41 -30.81 13.37
N ASN A 74 12.85 -30.02 14.29
CA ASN A 74 11.66 -30.37 15.06
C ASN A 74 10.42 -29.56 14.64
N GLY A 75 10.37 -29.12 13.37
CA GLY A 75 9.35 -28.19 12.88
C GLY A 75 9.52 -26.74 13.36
N GLY A 76 10.53 -26.46 14.18
CA GLY A 76 10.97 -25.11 14.54
C GLY A 76 11.91 -24.49 13.50
N PHE A 77 12.42 -23.30 13.80
CA PHE A 77 13.36 -22.58 12.95
C PHE A 77 14.17 -21.56 13.75
N SER A 78 15.35 -21.17 13.26
CA SER A 78 16.11 -20.04 13.78
C SER A 78 15.93 -18.85 12.85
N VAL A 79 15.66 -17.67 13.41
CA VAL A 79 15.49 -16.42 12.66
C VAL A 79 16.41 -15.35 13.24
N GLY A 80 17.10 -14.65 12.34
CA GLY A 80 17.83 -13.43 12.65
C GLY A 80 16.95 -12.22 12.35
N LEU A 81 16.82 -11.30 13.30
CA LEU A 81 16.02 -10.09 13.17
C LEU A 81 16.83 -8.84 13.55
N GLU A 82 16.56 -7.73 12.89
CA GLU A 82 17.01 -6.40 13.27
C GLU A 82 15.82 -5.51 13.53
N TYR A 83 15.90 -4.70 14.58
CA TYR A 83 14.91 -3.68 14.90
C TYR A 83 15.49 -2.30 14.61
N TRP A 84 14.86 -1.61 13.67
CA TRP A 84 15.23 -0.27 13.26
C TRP A 84 14.29 0.71 13.94
N GLN A 85 14.77 1.33 15.02
CA GLN A 85 13.93 2.18 15.85
C GLN A 85 13.49 3.42 15.08
N PHE A 86 12.19 3.69 15.11
CA PHE A 86 11.59 4.90 14.59
C PHE A 86 11.88 6.09 15.54
N LYS A 87 12.39 7.18 14.97
CA LYS A 87 12.78 8.40 15.71
C LYS A 87 11.85 9.58 15.46
N GLY A 88 10.80 9.38 14.65
CA GLY A 88 9.87 10.42 14.25
C GLY A 88 10.01 10.80 12.79
N PHE A 89 9.64 12.03 12.45
CA PHE A 89 9.65 12.53 11.08
C PHE A 89 10.57 13.74 10.95
N ALA A 90 11.37 13.78 9.88
CA ALA A 90 12.08 14.98 9.48
C ALA A 90 11.19 15.78 8.54
N ARG A 91 10.90 17.03 8.90
CA ARG A 91 10.25 17.97 8.01
C ARG A 91 11.31 18.55 7.06
N ARG A 92 11.21 18.24 5.78
CA ARG A 92 11.88 18.95 4.69
C ARG A 92 10.92 19.98 4.09
N LEU A 93 11.44 20.84 3.21
CA LEU A 93 10.67 21.96 2.63
C LEU A 93 9.35 21.53 1.96
N THR A 94 9.32 20.35 1.34
CA THR A 94 8.15 19.84 0.59
C THR A 94 7.71 18.44 1.04
N THR A 95 8.41 17.82 1.99
CA THR A 95 8.22 16.40 2.33
C THR A 95 8.39 16.16 3.83
N ASN A 96 7.74 15.13 4.36
CA ASN A 96 8.08 14.55 5.66
C ASN A 96 8.63 13.13 5.46
N GLU A 97 9.84 12.91 5.95
CA GLU A 97 10.52 11.62 5.81
C GLU A 97 10.57 10.93 7.16
N THR A 98 10.61 9.59 7.13
CA THR A 98 10.83 8.81 8.34
C THR A 98 12.27 8.96 8.81
N LEU A 99 12.44 9.24 10.10
CA LEU A 99 13.73 9.18 10.77
C LEU A 99 13.87 7.83 11.46
N TRP A 100 14.95 7.14 11.16
CA TRP A 100 15.32 5.88 11.78
C TRP A 100 16.58 6.05 12.62
N ALA A 101 16.82 5.14 13.55
CA ALA A 101 18.14 5.00 14.15
C ALA A 101 19.19 4.70 13.07
N ASP A 102 20.42 5.18 13.28
CA ASP A 102 21.53 4.97 12.35
C ASP A 102 21.94 3.50 12.23
N ASP A 103 21.72 2.73 13.30
CA ASP A 103 22.02 1.30 13.38
C ASP A 103 20.83 0.50 13.93
N ALA A 104 20.81 -0.80 13.63
CA ALA A 104 19.89 -1.74 14.24
C ALA A 104 20.14 -1.84 15.76
N LEU A 105 19.06 -1.92 16.54
CA LEU A 105 19.13 -2.03 17.99
C LEU A 105 19.94 -3.27 18.41
N ASP A 106 20.87 -3.07 19.36
CA ASP A 106 21.78 -4.09 19.92
C ASP A 106 22.61 -4.87 18.89
N GLY A 107 22.73 -4.37 17.65
CA GLY A 107 23.39 -5.08 16.55
C GLY A 107 22.58 -6.26 15.98
N GLY A 108 21.29 -6.36 16.33
CA GLY A 108 20.38 -7.41 15.90
C GLY A 108 20.27 -8.59 16.87
N TYR A 109 19.32 -9.46 16.57
CA TYR A 109 18.85 -10.54 17.42
C TYR A 109 18.82 -11.87 16.68
N THR A 110 19.04 -12.95 17.43
CA THR A 110 18.80 -14.32 16.97
C THR A 110 17.77 -14.99 17.89
N ILE A 111 16.82 -15.68 17.29
CA ILE A 111 15.74 -16.36 18.01
C ILE A 111 15.60 -17.79 17.48
N ASP A 112 15.69 -18.76 18.37
CA ASP A 112 15.43 -20.18 18.07
C ASP A 112 13.96 -20.48 18.40
N MET A 113 13.11 -20.44 17.38
CA MET A 113 11.67 -20.61 17.48
C MET A 113 11.30 -22.10 17.59
N THR A 114 10.58 -22.45 18.65
CA THR A 114 10.07 -23.81 18.90
C THR A 114 8.55 -23.85 18.73
N PRO A 115 7.98 -24.87 18.06
CA PRO A 115 6.53 -25.00 17.93
C PRO A 115 5.83 -25.13 19.28
N LYS A 116 4.67 -24.50 19.41
CA LYS A 116 3.75 -24.60 20.56
C LYS A 116 2.31 -24.55 20.09
N THR A 117 1.40 -25.00 20.94
CA THR A 117 -0.04 -24.81 20.68
C THR A 117 -0.40 -23.35 20.93
N GLY A 118 -0.96 -22.70 19.92
CA GLY A 118 -1.41 -21.32 20.00
C GLY A 118 -2.50 -21.13 21.06
N PRO A 119 -2.51 -19.98 21.75
CA PRO A 119 -3.59 -19.61 22.66
C PRO A 119 -4.96 -19.61 21.99
N SER A 120 -6.03 -19.72 22.79
CA SER A 120 -7.40 -19.57 22.30
C SER A 120 -7.56 -18.22 21.57
N GLY A 121 -8.22 -18.24 20.41
CA GLY A 121 -8.46 -17.06 19.58
C GLY A 121 -7.55 -16.94 18.35
N TYR A 122 -6.43 -17.67 18.28
CA TYR A 122 -5.63 -17.73 17.06
C TYR A 122 -6.36 -18.54 15.97
N PRO A 123 -6.45 -18.03 14.72
CA PRO A 123 -7.07 -18.74 13.60
C PRO A 123 -6.41 -20.08 13.28
N ASP A 124 -5.09 -20.17 13.50
CA ASP A 124 -4.33 -21.39 13.30
C ASP A 124 -3.45 -21.66 14.54
N PRO A 125 -3.97 -22.41 15.52
CA PRO A 125 -3.25 -22.72 16.75
C PRO A 125 -2.13 -23.75 16.55
N GLN A 126 -1.98 -24.36 15.37
CA GLN A 126 -0.88 -25.30 15.09
C GLN A 126 0.37 -24.57 14.60
N ASN A 127 0.19 -23.40 13.96
CA ASN A 127 1.27 -22.54 13.49
C ASN A 127 1.55 -21.41 14.49
N TYR A 128 1.96 -21.81 15.70
CA TYR A 128 2.37 -20.93 16.78
C TYR A 128 3.75 -21.34 17.31
N PHE A 129 4.60 -20.35 17.58
CA PHE A 129 5.99 -20.55 17.94
C PHE A 129 6.42 -19.59 19.05
N GLU A 130 7.38 -20.02 19.85
CA GLU A 130 8.00 -19.17 20.87
C GLU A 130 9.52 -19.40 20.95
N GLY A 131 10.26 -18.41 21.41
CA GLY A 131 11.70 -18.51 21.57
C GLY A 131 12.32 -17.33 22.30
N ASP A 132 13.49 -17.55 22.90
CA ASP A 132 14.24 -16.51 23.59
C ASP A 132 14.98 -15.62 22.60
N VAL A 133 14.88 -14.30 22.79
CA VAL A 133 15.56 -13.29 21.98
C VAL A 133 16.97 -13.11 22.51
N LYS A 134 17.97 -13.40 21.70
CA LYS A 134 19.39 -13.33 22.07
C LYS A 134 20.14 -12.28 21.25
N ILE A 135 21.04 -11.56 21.90
CA ILE A 135 22.02 -10.68 21.23
C ILE A 135 23.29 -11.45 20.86
N SER A 136 24.22 -10.80 20.16
CA SER A 136 25.48 -11.42 19.67
C SER A 136 26.36 -12.03 20.76
N SER A 137 26.27 -11.56 22.01
CA SER A 137 26.98 -12.15 23.15
C SER A 137 26.36 -13.47 23.65
N GLY A 138 25.20 -13.87 23.12
CA GLY A 138 24.42 -15.01 23.56
C GLY A 138 23.51 -14.72 24.76
N ALA A 139 23.56 -13.50 25.32
CA ALA A 139 22.69 -13.10 26.42
C ALA A 139 21.22 -13.05 25.95
N VAL A 140 20.32 -13.62 26.75
CA VAL A 140 18.87 -13.52 26.55
C VAL A 140 18.41 -12.13 27.00
N VAL A 141 17.81 -11.39 26.07
CA VAL A 141 17.33 -10.03 26.28
C VAL A 141 15.81 -9.92 26.17
N GLY A 142 15.12 -11.02 25.84
CA GLY A 142 13.67 -11.02 25.73
C GLY A 142 13.10 -12.37 25.33
N HIS A 143 11.81 -12.39 25.07
CA HIS A 143 11.08 -13.56 24.61
C HIS A 143 10.12 -13.16 23.50
N LEU A 144 10.11 -13.92 22.40
CA LEU A 144 9.29 -13.70 21.23
C LEU A 144 8.27 -14.82 21.10
N THR A 145 7.00 -14.45 20.97
CA THR A 145 5.96 -15.36 20.49
C THR A 145 5.52 -14.96 19.09
N MET A 146 5.10 -15.93 18.28
CA MET A 146 4.68 -15.72 16.90
C MET A 146 3.55 -16.67 16.54
N GLY A 147 2.37 -16.14 16.23
CA GLY A 147 1.23 -16.95 15.81
C GLY A 147 0.64 -16.48 14.50
N TRP A 148 0.22 -17.42 13.64
CA TRP A 148 -0.42 -17.11 12.37
C TRP A 148 -1.80 -16.48 12.55
N VAL A 149 -2.04 -15.36 11.86
CA VAL A 149 -3.32 -14.61 11.97
C VAL A 149 -4.02 -14.39 10.64
N SER A 150 -3.31 -14.40 9.51
CA SER A 150 -3.92 -14.15 8.20
C SER A 150 -3.05 -14.64 7.05
N SER A 151 -3.70 -15.05 5.96
CA SER A 151 -3.07 -15.26 4.65
C SER A 151 -2.78 -13.95 3.90
N TYR A 152 -3.27 -12.83 4.41
CA TYR A 152 -2.96 -11.50 3.89
C TYR A 152 -1.91 -10.83 4.77
N LEU A 153 -1.08 -10.00 4.15
CA LEU A 153 -0.05 -9.22 4.83
C LEU A 153 -0.65 -8.02 5.56
N ARG A 154 -1.68 -7.41 4.95
CA ARG A 154 -2.30 -6.15 5.37
C ARG A 154 -3.77 -6.18 5.02
N ARG A 155 -4.58 -5.38 5.73
CA ARG A 155 -6.01 -5.22 5.46
C ARG A 155 -6.34 -3.74 5.28
N ILE A 156 -7.18 -3.44 4.30
CA ILE A 156 -7.53 -2.07 3.90
C ILE A 156 -9.02 -1.97 3.55
N ASN A 157 -9.60 -0.80 3.76
CA ASN A 157 -10.93 -0.45 3.29
C ASN A 157 -10.79 0.58 2.16
N LEU A 158 -11.45 0.35 1.02
CA LEU A 158 -11.60 1.35 -0.03
C LEU A 158 -13.07 1.77 -0.08
N GLU A 159 -13.34 3.04 0.16
CA GLU A 159 -14.66 3.63 -0.04
C GLU A 159 -14.67 4.42 -1.36
N ILE A 160 -15.62 4.11 -2.24
CA ILE A 160 -15.77 4.78 -3.53
C ILE A 160 -17.02 5.65 -3.49
N GLY A 161 -16.83 6.96 -3.61
CA GLY A 161 -17.91 7.93 -3.75
C GLY A 161 -17.91 8.54 -5.14
N THR A 162 -19.08 8.91 -5.68
CA THR A 162 -19.19 9.52 -7.00
C THR A 162 -20.19 10.66 -7.02
N VAL A 163 -20.01 11.60 -7.95
CA VAL A 163 -21.06 12.55 -8.31
C VAL A 163 -22.16 11.84 -9.10
N ASN A 164 -23.37 12.43 -9.09
CA ASN A 164 -24.53 11.82 -9.73
C ASN A 164 -24.28 11.47 -11.21
N GLY A 165 -24.54 10.21 -11.56
CA GLY A 165 -24.41 9.69 -12.93
C GLY A 165 -23.00 9.33 -13.37
N VAL A 166 -21.98 9.48 -12.51
CA VAL A 166 -20.64 8.92 -12.76
C VAL A 166 -20.64 7.44 -12.37
N THR A 167 -20.18 6.61 -13.31
CA THR A 167 -20.03 5.15 -13.14
C THR A 167 -19.08 4.83 -11.98
N ILE A 168 -19.27 3.67 -11.34
CA ILE A 168 -18.33 3.16 -10.34
C ILE A 168 -17.30 2.27 -11.05
N PRO A 169 -15.99 2.54 -10.92
CA PRO A 169 -14.94 1.69 -11.49
C PRO A 169 -14.89 0.40 -10.67
N SER A 170 -15.49 -0.70 -11.12
CA SER A 170 -15.64 -1.92 -10.29
C SER A 170 -14.75 -3.09 -10.72
N ALA A 171 -14.54 -3.23 -12.03
CA ALA A 171 -13.75 -4.30 -12.64
C ALA A 171 -13.29 -3.90 -14.05
N ASP A 172 -12.47 -4.75 -14.68
CA ASP A 172 -12.23 -4.73 -16.12
C ASP A 172 -13.42 -5.28 -16.91
N THR A 173 -13.39 -5.15 -18.23
CA THR A 173 -14.49 -5.56 -19.13
C THR A 173 -14.79 -7.05 -19.03
N SER A 174 -13.78 -7.89 -18.75
CA SER A 174 -13.97 -9.33 -18.56
C SER A 174 -14.60 -9.70 -17.21
N GLY A 175 -14.54 -8.80 -16.23
CA GLY A 175 -14.93 -9.05 -14.84
C GLY A 175 -13.95 -9.92 -14.06
N THR A 176 -12.80 -10.29 -14.64
CA THR A 176 -11.79 -11.15 -14.00
C THR A 176 -10.84 -10.35 -13.11
N ARG A 177 -10.57 -9.09 -13.46
CA ARG A 177 -9.76 -8.16 -12.69
C ARG A 177 -10.69 -7.18 -11.98
N THR A 178 -10.93 -7.45 -10.71
CA THR A 178 -11.62 -6.57 -9.77
C THR A 178 -10.61 -5.93 -8.81
N TRP A 179 -11.04 -4.93 -8.03
CA TRP A 179 -10.25 -4.44 -6.89
C TRP A 179 -9.74 -5.59 -6.01
N LYS A 180 -10.60 -6.54 -5.66
CA LYS A 180 -10.23 -7.66 -4.80
C LYS A 180 -9.12 -8.49 -5.41
N THR A 181 -9.27 -8.93 -6.65
CA THR A 181 -8.26 -9.78 -7.31
C THR A 181 -6.93 -9.07 -7.54
N VAL A 182 -6.96 -7.76 -7.82
CA VAL A 182 -5.73 -6.97 -8.03
C VAL A 182 -4.95 -6.83 -6.71
N PHE A 183 -5.63 -6.55 -5.60
CA PHE A 183 -4.98 -6.43 -4.30
C PHE A 183 -4.62 -7.79 -3.68
N ASP A 184 -5.32 -8.87 -4.05
CA ASP A 184 -4.95 -10.23 -3.66
C ASP A 184 -3.59 -10.65 -4.20
N ASP A 185 -3.25 -10.24 -5.43
CA ASP A 185 -1.95 -10.53 -6.05
C ASP A 185 -0.77 -9.96 -5.24
N VAL A 186 -1.03 -8.91 -4.45
CA VAL A 186 -0.03 -8.25 -3.59
C VAL A 186 -0.21 -8.59 -2.11
N GLY A 187 -1.15 -9.48 -1.79
CA GLY A 187 -1.37 -9.97 -0.43
C GLY A 187 -2.11 -8.99 0.48
N TYR A 188 -2.95 -8.13 -0.07
CA TYR A 188 -3.79 -7.20 0.70
C TYR A 188 -5.24 -7.71 0.76
N ASP A 189 -5.80 -7.76 1.97
CA ASP A 189 -7.22 -7.97 2.19
C ASP A 189 -7.95 -6.64 1.98
N ILE A 190 -8.44 -6.39 0.77
CA ILE A 190 -9.22 -5.19 0.47
C ILE A 190 -10.72 -5.46 0.65
N LYS A 191 -11.38 -4.56 1.39
CA LYS A 191 -12.83 -4.44 1.41
C LYS A 191 -13.25 -3.18 0.67
N VAL A 192 -13.95 -3.36 -0.45
CA VAL A 192 -14.52 -2.25 -1.22
C VAL A 192 -15.93 -1.95 -0.74
N GLN A 193 -16.23 -0.68 -0.52
CA GLN A 193 -17.53 -0.18 -0.12
C GLN A 193 -17.93 0.95 -1.07
N ILE A 194 -19.16 0.93 -1.54
CA ILE A 194 -19.73 2.04 -2.31
C ILE A 194 -20.35 3.01 -1.30
N GLY A 195 -19.82 4.23 -1.28
CA GLY A 195 -20.32 5.33 -0.47
C GLY A 195 -21.43 6.11 -1.19
N THR A 196 -21.47 7.42 -0.98
CA THR A 196 -22.41 8.33 -1.64
C THR A 196 -22.13 8.40 -3.16
N THR A 197 -23.16 8.20 -3.98
CA THR A 197 -23.07 8.19 -5.46
C THR A 197 -23.82 9.35 -6.13
N ASP A 198 -24.34 10.26 -5.33
CA ASP A 198 -25.05 11.47 -5.72
C ASP A 198 -24.41 12.73 -5.11
N ILE A 199 -23.07 12.71 -4.97
CA ILE A 199 -22.31 13.86 -4.45
C ILE A 199 -22.63 15.09 -5.32
N PRO A 200 -23.13 16.19 -4.72
CA PRO A 200 -23.40 17.42 -5.46
C PRO A 200 -22.14 18.00 -6.06
N GLU A 201 -22.23 18.41 -7.32
CA GLU A 201 -21.14 19.12 -7.99
C GLU A 201 -21.04 20.55 -7.43
N PRO A 202 -19.83 21.04 -7.13
CA PRO A 202 -19.63 22.40 -6.68
C PRO A 202 -19.81 23.37 -7.86
N SER A 203 -20.09 24.62 -7.53
CA SER A 203 -19.92 25.71 -8.50
C SER A 203 -18.43 25.97 -8.70
N ASN A 204 -17.97 26.02 -9.94
CA ASN A 204 -16.57 26.23 -10.28
C ASN A 204 -16.41 27.19 -11.49
N PRO A 205 -15.52 28.20 -11.43
CA PRO A 205 -15.26 29.10 -12.56
C PRO A 205 -14.75 28.41 -13.84
N ALA A 206 -14.09 27.26 -13.74
CA ALA A 206 -13.67 26.46 -14.89
C ALA A 206 -14.85 25.86 -15.67
N GLY A 207 -16.03 25.82 -15.05
CA GLY A 207 -17.29 25.40 -15.66
C GLY A 207 -17.99 24.28 -14.88
N PRO A 208 -19.16 23.83 -15.38
CA PRO A 208 -19.91 22.74 -14.76
C PRO A 208 -19.10 21.43 -14.71
N GLY A 209 -19.26 20.68 -13.62
CA GLY A 209 -18.62 19.38 -13.41
C GLY A 209 -17.12 19.43 -13.07
N PHE A 210 -16.49 20.61 -13.05
CA PHE A 210 -15.10 20.76 -12.64
C PHE A 210 -14.97 20.88 -11.12
N PHE A 211 -14.03 20.10 -10.57
CA PHE A 211 -13.58 20.22 -9.19
C PHE A 211 -12.15 20.74 -9.17
N THR A 212 -11.88 21.66 -8.24
CA THR A 212 -10.51 21.92 -7.78
C THR A 212 -10.13 20.88 -6.74
N ASN A 213 -8.85 20.71 -6.51
CA ASN A 213 -8.33 19.81 -5.49
C ASN A 213 -8.88 20.10 -4.07
N GLU A 214 -9.07 21.38 -3.73
CA GLU A 214 -9.71 21.78 -2.46
C GLU A 214 -11.18 21.33 -2.37
N GLN A 215 -11.92 21.43 -3.48
CA GLN A 215 -13.31 20.98 -3.55
C GLN A 215 -13.42 19.45 -3.52
N GLU A 216 -12.47 18.73 -4.14
CA GLU A 216 -12.37 17.27 -4.05
C GLU A 216 -12.17 16.85 -2.59
N HIS A 217 -11.23 17.47 -1.88
CA HIS A 217 -10.98 17.20 -0.48
C HIS A 217 -12.19 17.52 0.41
N ALA A 218 -12.83 18.68 0.20
CA ALA A 218 -14.04 19.05 0.92
C ALA A 218 -15.17 18.01 0.72
N ALA A 219 -15.35 17.52 -0.50
CA ALA A 219 -16.30 16.46 -0.80
C ALA A 219 -15.94 15.15 -0.09
N VAL A 220 -14.67 14.74 -0.11
CA VAL A 220 -14.21 13.56 0.64
C VAL A 220 -14.57 13.70 2.12
N LEU A 221 -14.22 14.80 2.78
CA LEU A 221 -14.53 14.99 4.20
C LEU A 221 -16.03 15.00 4.52
N GLN A 222 -16.85 15.55 3.62
CA GLN A 222 -18.28 15.70 3.84
C GLN A 222 -19.05 14.39 3.61
N TYR A 223 -18.67 13.62 2.58
CA TYR A 223 -19.47 12.49 2.09
C TYR A 223 -18.89 11.13 2.44
N ARG A 224 -17.63 11.07 2.88
CA ARG A 224 -17.09 9.82 3.39
C ARG A 224 -17.75 9.38 4.68
N SER A 225 -17.86 8.07 4.87
CA SER A 225 -18.17 7.56 6.20
C SER A 225 -17.02 7.86 7.18
N ALA A 226 -17.38 8.15 8.43
CA ALA A 226 -16.44 8.52 9.49
C ALA A 226 -15.35 7.47 9.67
N THR A 227 -14.12 7.93 9.91
CA THR A 227 -12.95 7.05 9.94
C THR A 227 -12.01 7.38 11.08
N ASP A 228 -11.58 6.31 11.73
CA ASP A 228 -10.53 6.30 12.72
C ASP A 228 -9.33 5.55 12.13
N PHE A 229 -8.36 6.31 11.61
CA PHE A 229 -7.17 5.75 10.96
C PHE A 229 -6.32 4.90 11.90
N ASP A 230 -6.55 4.96 13.22
CA ASP A 230 -5.89 4.16 14.24
C ASP A 230 -6.56 2.80 14.48
N LYS A 231 -7.75 2.59 13.90
CA LYS A 231 -8.50 1.32 13.93
C LYS A 231 -8.70 0.69 12.55
N GLU A 232 -8.68 1.48 11.48
CA GLU A 232 -8.81 1.01 10.10
C GLU A 232 -7.85 1.73 9.15
N TRP A 233 -7.38 1.05 8.11
CA TRP A 233 -6.64 1.66 7.02
C TRP A 233 -7.62 1.91 5.88
N LYS A 234 -8.16 3.12 5.82
CA LYS A 234 -9.20 3.45 4.86
C LYS A 234 -8.71 4.44 3.82
N TYR A 235 -9.14 4.21 2.59
CA TYR A 235 -8.81 5.01 1.43
C TYR A 235 -10.10 5.45 0.76
N TYR A 236 -10.07 6.62 0.14
CA TYR A 236 -11.21 7.19 -0.55
C TYR A 236 -10.89 7.41 -2.02
N LEU A 237 -11.74 6.87 -2.89
CA LEU A 237 -11.71 7.16 -4.32
C LEU A 237 -12.94 8.00 -4.67
N LEU A 238 -12.73 9.24 -5.10
CA LEU A 238 -13.77 10.14 -5.56
C LEU A 238 -13.86 10.14 -7.08
N GLY A 239 -14.99 9.68 -7.63
CA GLY A 239 -15.30 9.80 -9.06
C GLY A 239 -16.04 11.09 -9.38
N VAL A 240 -15.42 12.00 -10.11
CA VAL A 240 -16.01 13.27 -10.58
C VAL A 240 -16.12 13.31 -12.10
N ARG A 241 -16.80 14.33 -12.64
CA ARG A 241 -16.81 14.55 -14.09
C ARG A 241 -15.46 15.02 -14.58
N ARG A 242 -14.94 16.10 -14.00
CA ARG A 242 -13.71 16.77 -14.44
C ARG A 242 -12.94 17.34 -13.26
N MET A 243 -11.63 17.46 -13.43
CA MET A 243 -10.71 18.04 -12.47
C MET A 243 -10.02 19.24 -13.12
N VAL A 244 -9.69 20.27 -12.33
CA VAL A 244 -9.08 21.51 -12.83
C VAL A 244 -7.57 21.33 -13.05
N GLU A 245 -6.90 20.65 -12.13
CA GLU A 245 -5.45 20.57 -12.03
C GLU A 245 -4.86 19.51 -12.97
N VAL A 246 -5.57 18.40 -13.16
CA VAL A 246 -5.12 17.25 -13.94
C VAL A 246 -6.26 16.68 -14.80
N ALA A 247 -5.90 15.92 -15.83
CA ALA A 247 -6.86 15.48 -16.83
C ALA A 247 -7.61 14.19 -16.43
N ARG A 248 -6.98 13.30 -15.68
CA ARG A 248 -7.43 11.90 -15.50
C ARG A 248 -7.68 11.54 -14.06
N GLY A 249 -6.69 11.75 -13.21
CA GLY A 249 -6.73 11.42 -11.81
C GLY A 249 -5.52 11.99 -11.10
N ALA A 250 -5.68 12.18 -9.79
CA ALA A 250 -4.60 12.58 -8.90
C ALA A 250 -5.00 12.30 -7.45
N MET A 251 -3.97 12.14 -6.63
CA MET A 251 -4.12 12.17 -5.18
C MET A 251 -4.63 13.54 -4.71
N ILE A 252 -5.59 13.53 -3.80
CA ILE A 252 -6.24 14.74 -3.30
C ILE A 252 -5.35 15.45 -2.26
N ASP A 253 -4.75 14.69 -1.36
CA ASP A 253 -4.11 15.17 -0.13
C ASP A 253 -2.67 14.65 0.01
N ALA A 254 -1.86 14.90 -1.01
CA ALA A 254 -0.48 14.41 -1.10
C ALA A 254 0.37 14.71 0.14
N GLY A 255 0.18 15.90 0.75
CA GLY A 255 0.91 16.36 1.93
C GLY A 255 0.05 16.63 3.16
N GLY A 256 -1.24 16.26 3.14
CA GLY A 256 -2.18 16.58 4.22
C GLY A 256 -2.49 18.07 4.32
N GLU A 257 -2.49 18.76 3.19
CA GLU A 257 -2.62 20.22 3.06
C GLU A 257 -3.89 20.78 3.72
N TYR A 258 -4.95 19.97 3.78
CA TYR A 258 -6.28 20.42 4.18
C TYR A 258 -6.67 20.01 5.62
N ASN A 259 -6.24 18.85 6.10
CA ASN A 259 -6.61 18.33 7.42
C ASN A 259 -5.45 17.68 8.20
N SER A 260 -4.20 17.84 7.73
CA SER A 260 -2.99 17.21 8.30
C SER A 260 -2.96 15.68 8.25
N ILE A 261 -3.81 15.04 7.43
CA ILE A 261 -3.77 13.61 7.15
C ILE A 261 -3.36 13.46 5.69
N PRO A 262 -2.12 13.03 5.39
CA PRO A 262 -1.72 12.77 4.02
C PRO A 262 -2.28 11.43 3.49
N ARG A 263 -2.50 11.36 2.17
CA ARG A 263 -2.80 10.14 1.40
C ARG A 263 -4.08 9.40 1.83
N GLU A 264 -5.11 10.13 2.22
CA GLU A 264 -6.42 9.58 2.54
C GLU A 264 -7.34 9.50 1.32
N GLY A 265 -7.14 10.36 0.32
CA GLY A 265 -8.04 10.47 -0.83
C GLY A 265 -7.34 10.54 -2.18
N THR A 266 -7.98 9.99 -3.19
CA THR A 266 -7.62 10.19 -4.60
C THR A 266 -8.88 10.43 -5.43
N CYS A 267 -8.72 11.08 -6.57
CA CYS A 267 -9.81 11.45 -7.46
C CYS A 267 -9.57 10.94 -8.88
N ILE A 268 -10.65 10.59 -9.58
CA ILE A 268 -10.65 10.26 -11.01
C ILE A 268 -11.73 11.05 -11.76
N ALA A 269 -11.39 11.51 -12.95
CA ALA A 269 -12.29 12.14 -13.90
C ALA A 269 -12.95 11.10 -14.82
N SER A 270 -14.27 11.20 -14.96
CA SER A 270 -15.05 10.38 -15.87
C SER A 270 -15.15 11.01 -17.26
N ASP A 271 -15.43 12.31 -17.31
CA ASP A 271 -15.80 13.07 -18.52
C ASP A 271 -14.62 13.81 -19.16
N TRP A 272 -13.38 13.45 -18.82
CA TRP A 272 -12.20 13.90 -19.55
C TRP A 272 -12.28 13.47 -21.02
N LEU A 273 -11.93 14.38 -21.93
CA LEU A 273 -11.89 14.09 -23.35
C LEU A 273 -10.48 13.62 -23.73
N VAL A 274 -10.37 12.38 -24.18
CA VAL A 274 -9.10 11.77 -24.53
C VAL A 274 -8.32 12.63 -25.54
N GLY A 275 -7.05 12.91 -25.24
CA GLY A 275 -6.21 13.79 -26.04
C GLY A 275 -6.42 15.30 -25.80
N THR A 276 -6.86 15.68 -24.61
CA THR A 276 -6.96 17.08 -24.19
C THR A 276 -6.30 17.32 -22.82
N TYR A 277 -5.77 18.53 -22.61
CA TYR A 277 -5.38 19.03 -21.30
C TYR A 277 -6.62 19.44 -20.47
N PRO A 278 -6.48 19.65 -19.14
CA PRO A 278 -7.61 20.03 -18.28
C PRO A 278 -8.37 21.28 -18.74
N ASN A 279 -7.66 22.23 -19.36
CA ASN A 279 -8.24 23.44 -19.94
C ASN A 279 -9.00 23.22 -21.25
N GLY A 280 -9.14 21.96 -21.71
CA GLY A 280 -9.83 21.59 -22.95
C GLY A 280 -9.02 21.82 -24.22
N THR A 281 -7.80 22.36 -24.13
CA THR A 281 -6.91 22.43 -25.28
C THR A 281 -6.41 21.04 -25.65
N THR A 282 -6.10 20.87 -26.93
CA THR A 282 -5.59 19.62 -27.46
C THR A 282 -4.22 19.28 -26.84
N ASP A 283 -4.02 18.00 -26.51
CA ASP A 283 -2.71 17.43 -26.23
C ASP A 283 -2.08 16.91 -27.53
N ASP A 284 -1.10 17.66 -28.03
CA ASP A 284 -0.27 17.27 -29.18
C ASP A 284 1.13 16.77 -28.76
N THR A 285 1.37 16.60 -27.45
CA THR A 285 2.63 16.02 -26.93
C THR A 285 2.65 14.50 -27.03
N HIS A 286 1.48 13.88 -27.00
CA HIS A 286 1.30 12.44 -27.18
C HIS A 286 0.48 12.13 -28.43
N ALA A 287 0.84 11.06 -29.12
CA ALA A 287 0.20 10.65 -30.38
C ALA A 287 -1.10 9.86 -30.14
N TRP A 288 -2.08 10.51 -29.50
CA TRP A 288 -3.39 9.93 -29.19
C TRP A 288 -4.08 9.37 -30.45
N PRO A 289 -4.48 8.08 -30.48
CA PRO A 289 -5.09 7.49 -31.66
C PRO A 289 -6.42 8.16 -32.03
N ALA A 290 -6.62 8.40 -33.33
CA ALA A 290 -7.83 9.05 -33.85
C ALA A 290 -9.12 8.29 -33.52
N SER A 291 -9.03 6.97 -33.27
CA SER A 291 -10.15 6.12 -32.87
C SER A 291 -10.69 6.43 -31.47
N VAL A 292 -9.92 7.10 -30.62
CA VAL A 292 -10.30 7.41 -29.23
C VAL A 292 -10.28 8.89 -28.89
N ARG A 293 -9.54 9.71 -29.63
CA ARG A 293 -9.44 11.16 -29.39
C ARG A 293 -10.83 11.81 -29.34
N GLY A 294 -11.07 12.66 -28.34
CA GLY A 294 -12.34 13.35 -28.11
C GLY A 294 -13.45 12.49 -27.49
N LYS A 295 -13.25 11.18 -27.27
CA LYS A 295 -14.18 10.37 -26.48
C LYS A 295 -14.05 10.68 -24.99
N GLN A 296 -15.14 10.56 -24.25
CA GLN A 296 -15.09 10.59 -22.79
C GLN A 296 -14.31 9.38 -22.27
N PHE A 297 -13.38 9.60 -21.37
CA PHE A 297 -12.43 8.58 -20.96
C PHE A 297 -13.08 7.37 -20.30
N HIS A 298 -14.15 7.56 -19.52
CA HIS A 298 -14.92 6.45 -18.93
C HIS A 298 -15.48 5.46 -19.96
N THR A 299 -15.68 5.89 -21.21
CA THR A 299 -16.13 5.00 -22.29
C THR A 299 -15.03 4.04 -22.77
N LEU A 300 -13.76 4.34 -22.44
CA LEU A 300 -12.64 3.41 -22.55
C LEU A 300 -12.52 2.65 -21.23
N HIS A 301 -13.46 1.73 -21.01
CA HIS A 301 -13.69 1.07 -19.72
C HIS A 301 -12.41 0.56 -19.03
N ASP A 302 -11.60 -0.24 -19.73
CA ASP A 302 -10.40 -0.84 -19.13
C ASP A 302 -9.28 0.18 -18.84
N PRO A 303 -8.93 1.10 -19.76
CA PRO A 303 -8.06 2.23 -19.44
C PRO A 303 -8.53 3.08 -18.26
N TRP A 304 -9.85 3.32 -18.15
CA TRP A 304 -10.42 4.12 -17.08
C TRP A 304 -10.38 3.38 -15.73
N PHE A 305 -10.76 2.10 -15.69
CA PHE A 305 -10.64 1.26 -14.49
C PHE A 305 -9.18 1.10 -14.05
N ARG A 306 -8.26 0.91 -14.99
CA ARG A 306 -6.82 0.90 -14.72
C ARG A 306 -6.37 2.20 -14.05
N THR A 307 -6.83 3.34 -14.56
CA THR A 307 -6.49 4.65 -13.99
C THR A 307 -6.99 4.75 -12.54
N ALA A 308 -8.21 4.29 -12.26
CA ALA A 308 -8.70 4.24 -10.87
C ALA A 308 -7.80 3.40 -9.95
N LEU A 309 -7.37 2.22 -10.40
CA LEU A 309 -6.44 1.37 -9.66
C LEU A 309 -5.06 2.04 -9.47
N HIS A 310 -4.56 2.71 -10.51
CA HIS A 310 -3.31 3.46 -10.51
C HIS A 310 -3.33 4.59 -9.46
N GLU A 311 -4.39 5.38 -9.45
CA GLU A 311 -4.56 6.47 -8.49
C GLU A 311 -4.62 5.98 -7.04
N VAL A 312 -5.29 4.84 -6.80
CA VAL A 312 -5.28 4.19 -5.48
C VAL A 312 -3.89 3.62 -5.16
N GLY A 313 -3.13 3.18 -6.18
CA GLY A 313 -1.73 2.78 -6.06
C GLY A 313 -0.84 3.88 -5.46
N HIS A 314 -1.04 5.14 -5.85
CA HIS A 314 -0.32 6.27 -5.28
C HIS A 314 -0.52 6.42 -3.77
N MET A 315 -1.67 5.98 -3.22
CA MET A 315 -1.95 6.05 -1.79
C MET A 315 -1.03 5.15 -0.97
N PHE A 316 -0.44 4.10 -1.58
CA PHE A 316 0.62 3.28 -0.99
C PHE A 316 2.02 3.87 -1.19
N ASN A 317 2.07 5.14 -1.60
CA ASN A 317 3.29 5.89 -1.90
C ASN A 317 4.11 5.27 -3.04
N LEU A 318 3.43 4.67 -4.02
CA LEU A 318 4.02 4.19 -5.26
C LEU A 318 4.09 5.34 -6.27
N GLY A 319 5.24 5.55 -6.89
CA GLY A 319 5.40 6.53 -7.96
C GLY A 319 5.23 5.89 -9.34
N HIS A 320 5.24 6.72 -10.39
CA HIS A 320 5.46 6.20 -11.74
C HIS A 320 6.85 5.56 -11.83
N PRO A 321 7.02 4.48 -12.62
CA PRO A 321 8.34 3.95 -12.96
C PRO A 321 9.28 5.07 -13.42
N THR A 322 10.50 5.11 -12.88
CA THR A 322 11.48 6.19 -13.12
C THR A 322 12.41 5.92 -14.30
N ASP A 323 12.24 4.78 -14.97
CA ASP A 323 12.99 4.42 -16.17
C ASP A 323 12.24 4.91 -17.41
N PHE A 324 12.96 5.50 -18.38
CA PHE A 324 12.42 5.92 -19.68
C PHE A 324 11.86 4.77 -20.55
N ASP A 325 11.82 3.56 -20.00
CA ASP A 325 11.29 2.38 -20.64
C ASP A 325 9.93 2.00 -20.10
N PHE A 326 9.03 1.72 -21.04
CA PHE A 326 7.68 1.25 -20.77
C PHE A 326 7.75 -0.16 -20.18
N VAL A 327 7.17 -0.37 -18.99
CA VAL A 327 7.27 -1.63 -18.23
C VAL A 327 5.95 -2.41 -18.12
N ASP A 328 4.91 -1.98 -18.84
CA ASP A 328 3.56 -2.59 -18.90
C ASP A 328 3.02 -3.07 -17.54
N ASN A 329 2.86 -2.14 -16.60
CA ASN A 329 2.33 -2.44 -15.27
C ASN A 329 1.31 -1.37 -14.82
N LEU A 330 0.72 -1.59 -13.65
CA LEU A 330 -0.32 -0.72 -13.11
C LEU A 330 0.14 0.71 -12.80
N MET A 331 1.38 0.89 -12.35
CA MET A 331 1.91 2.21 -11.96
C MET A 331 2.46 3.02 -13.13
N GLN A 332 2.47 2.49 -14.36
CA GLN A 332 2.76 3.29 -15.55
C GLN A 332 1.65 4.34 -15.79
N ASP A 333 1.95 5.54 -16.29
CA ASP A 333 0.90 6.49 -16.64
C ASP A 333 0.19 6.12 -17.97
N THR A 334 -0.97 6.72 -18.23
CA THR A 334 -1.76 6.43 -19.44
C THR A 334 -1.04 6.88 -20.71
N GLU A 335 -0.36 8.03 -20.66
CA GLU A 335 0.39 8.59 -21.78
C GLU A 335 1.48 7.63 -22.26
N SER A 336 2.17 6.97 -21.35
CA SER A 336 3.17 5.98 -21.73
C SER A 336 2.58 4.79 -22.48
N TYR A 337 1.31 4.40 -22.24
CA TYR A 337 0.65 3.37 -23.07
C TYR A 337 0.36 3.88 -24.48
N VAL A 338 0.02 5.16 -24.63
CA VAL A 338 -0.16 5.79 -25.95
C VAL A 338 1.17 5.78 -26.70
N ASP A 339 2.21 6.31 -26.08
CA ASP A 339 3.54 6.43 -26.67
C ASP A 339 4.16 5.06 -26.97
N ALA A 340 4.00 4.07 -26.08
CA ALA A 340 4.50 2.72 -26.28
C ALA A 340 3.89 2.05 -27.52
N GLY A 341 2.60 2.25 -27.76
CA GLY A 341 1.93 1.73 -28.96
C GLY A 341 2.44 2.37 -30.24
N GLU A 342 2.70 3.68 -30.23
CA GLU A 342 3.22 4.40 -31.40
C GLU A 342 4.71 4.14 -31.66
N GLN A 343 5.49 3.92 -30.60
CA GLN A 343 6.91 3.58 -30.68
C GLN A 343 7.15 2.09 -30.99
N GLY A 344 6.10 1.28 -31.08
CA GLY A 344 6.19 -0.16 -31.33
C GLY A 344 6.75 -0.96 -30.15
N LYS A 345 6.70 -0.41 -28.92
CA LYS A 345 7.05 -1.11 -27.68
C LYS A 345 5.96 -2.13 -27.28
N THR A 346 4.74 -1.96 -27.78
CA THR A 346 3.63 -2.93 -27.65
C THR A 346 3.15 -3.42 -29.01
N THR A 347 2.56 -4.62 -29.06
CA THR A 347 2.01 -5.21 -30.30
C THR A 347 0.70 -4.55 -30.74
N ALA A 348 -0.11 -4.08 -29.79
CA ALA A 348 -1.31 -3.29 -30.02
C ALA A 348 -1.04 -1.80 -29.71
N LYS A 349 -1.94 -0.94 -30.17
CA LYS A 349 -1.95 0.49 -29.84
C LYS A 349 -2.98 0.77 -28.75
N PHE A 350 -2.87 1.92 -28.10
CA PHE A 350 -3.90 2.38 -27.18
C PHE A 350 -5.27 2.49 -27.88
N PRO A 351 -6.39 2.06 -27.25
CA PRO A 351 -6.52 1.52 -25.90
C PRO A 351 -6.28 0.01 -25.79
N ASP A 352 -6.13 -0.70 -26.92
CA ASP A 352 -6.10 -2.16 -26.99
C ASP A 352 -4.83 -2.78 -26.37
N ASN A 353 -3.79 -1.98 -26.11
CA ASN A 353 -2.61 -2.39 -25.36
C ASN A 353 -2.77 -2.27 -23.84
N VAL A 354 -3.93 -1.81 -23.35
CA VAL A 354 -4.33 -1.92 -21.95
C VAL A 354 -5.02 -3.27 -21.76
N GLY A 355 -4.33 -4.19 -21.09
CA GLY A 355 -4.83 -5.54 -20.84
C GLY A 355 -4.51 -6.04 -19.43
N GLU A 356 -4.49 -7.36 -19.26
CA GLU A 356 -4.30 -7.99 -17.95
C GLU A 356 -3.00 -7.55 -17.23
N GLN A 357 -1.89 -7.39 -17.96
CA GLN A 357 -0.63 -6.95 -17.36
C GLN A 357 -0.68 -5.52 -16.82
N SER A 358 -1.34 -4.63 -17.56
CA SER A 358 -1.55 -3.24 -17.17
C SER A 358 -2.35 -3.08 -15.86
N LEU A 359 -3.00 -4.15 -15.38
CA LEU A 359 -3.79 -4.22 -14.15
C LEU A 359 -3.05 -4.96 -13.02
N ARG A 360 -1.73 -5.11 -13.13
CA ARG A 360 -0.87 -5.77 -12.13
C ARG A 360 0.21 -4.80 -11.63
N PHE A 361 0.40 -4.77 -10.31
CA PHE A 361 1.54 -4.07 -9.71
C PHE A 361 2.85 -4.73 -10.17
N GLY A 362 3.86 -3.92 -10.53
CA GLY A 362 5.18 -4.43 -10.90
C GLY A 362 5.90 -5.08 -9.72
N GLU A 363 6.93 -5.90 -9.97
CA GLU A 363 7.63 -6.61 -8.88
C GLU A 363 8.19 -5.67 -7.81
N HIS A 364 8.69 -4.50 -8.21
CA HIS A 364 9.15 -3.47 -7.29
C HIS A 364 8.00 -2.91 -6.43
N ASP A 365 6.89 -2.52 -7.06
CA ASP A 365 5.70 -1.99 -6.38
C ASP A 365 5.16 -3.01 -5.37
N ARG A 366 5.07 -4.28 -5.78
CA ARG A 366 4.66 -5.40 -4.92
C ARG A 366 5.57 -5.48 -3.70
N PHE A 367 6.89 -5.47 -3.90
CA PHE A 367 7.82 -5.51 -2.78
C PHE A 367 7.62 -4.33 -1.83
N LEU A 368 7.45 -3.11 -2.35
CA LEU A 368 7.21 -1.92 -1.54
C LEU A 368 5.92 -2.06 -0.72
N MET A 369 4.79 -2.42 -1.35
CA MET A 369 3.52 -2.60 -0.67
C MET A 369 3.58 -3.69 0.42
N GLN A 370 4.34 -4.75 0.19
CA GLN A 370 4.41 -5.91 1.08
C GLN A 370 5.38 -5.71 2.25
N HIS A 371 6.51 -5.07 2.00
CA HIS A 371 7.65 -5.09 2.94
C HIS A 371 8.10 -3.72 3.41
N ARG A 372 7.59 -2.60 2.87
CA ARG A 372 7.85 -1.30 3.49
C ARG A 372 7.13 -1.20 4.85
N PRO A 373 7.69 -0.39 5.78
CA PRO A 373 7.07 -0.16 7.08
C PRO A 373 5.69 0.45 6.93
N ASP A 374 4.84 0.29 7.95
CA ASP A 374 3.50 0.89 8.00
C ASP A 374 3.55 2.40 7.70
N THR A 375 4.64 3.04 8.11
CA THR A 375 4.92 4.46 7.85
C THR A 375 4.78 4.89 6.41
N PHE A 376 5.09 3.98 5.51
CA PHE A 376 5.20 4.24 4.10
C PHE A 376 3.87 3.97 3.40
N VAL A 377 3.21 2.87 3.79
CA VAL A 377 2.08 2.31 3.04
C VAL A 377 0.73 2.61 3.66
N ARG A 378 0.65 3.22 4.86
CA ARG A 378 -0.59 3.58 5.57
C ARG A 378 -0.91 5.08 5.38
N PRO A 379 -2.18 5.51 5.32
CA PRO A 379 -2.54 6.92 5.38
C PRO A 379 -2.03 7.62 6.64
N GLY A 380 -1.82 8.93 6.55
CA GLY A 380 -1.69 9.79 7.71
C GLY A 380 -0.29 9.85 8.35
N TRP A 381 0.75 9.26 7.75
CA TRP A 381 2.15 9.38 8.20
C TRP A 381 3.01 10.18 7.23
N VAL A 382 3.58 9.55 6.21
CA VAL A 382 4.41 10.26 5.22
C VAL A 382 3.58 10.85 4.09
N ASN A 383 4.04 11.97 3.54
CA ASN A 383 3.52 12.60 2.34
C ASN A 383 3.90 11.77 1.11
N PHE A 384 3.08 11.86 0.07
CA PHE A 384 3.37 11.26 -1.23
C PHE A 384 4.73 11.73 -1.79
N GLY A 385 5.43 10.84 -2.50
CA GLY A 385 6.72 11.12 -3.13
C GLY A 385 7.92 11.11 -2.16
N SER A 386 7.79 11.69 -0.97
CA SER A 386 8.83 11.79 0.09
C SER A 386 9.56 10.49 0.34
N ALA A 387 8.79 9.41 0.52
CA ALA A 387 9.34 8.17 1.05
C ALA A 387 9.80 7.24 -0.07
N ALA A 388 9.35 7.43 -1.32
CA ALA A 388 9.73 6.58 -2.46
C ALA A 388 11.24 6.62 -2.74
N GLN A 389 11.92 7.71 -2.33
CA GLN A 389 13.32 7.98 -2.66
C GLN A 389 14.31 7.79 -1.50
N VAL A 390 13.84 7.49 -0.27
CA VAL A 390 14.75 7.37 0.88
C VAL A 390 15.14 5.91 1.13
N CYS A 391 16.45 5.68 1.24
CA CYS A 391 17.08 4.48 1.76
C CYS A 391 16.69 4.27 3.23
N GLY A 392 15.45 3.83 3.46
CA GLY A 392 15.10 3.18 4.72
C GLY A 392 15.87 1.86 4.87
N PRO A 393 15.77 1.17 6.01
CA PRO A 393 16.48 -0.08 6.27
C PRO A 393 16.10 -1.26 5.36
N THR A 394 15.38 -1.05 4.26
CA THR A 394 14.85 -2.09 3.36
C THR A 394 15.88 -2.75 2.44
N GLY A 395 17.18 -2.77 2.81
CA GLY A 395 18.16 -3.64 2.16
C GLY A 395 17.64 -5.07 2.11
N THR A 396 17.47 -5.62 0.91
CA THR A 396 16.85 -6.94 0.69
C THR A 396 17.78 -8.06 1.15
N PHE A 397 17.35 -8.89 2.11
CA PHE A 397 18.02 -10.16 2.38
C PHE A 397 17.46 -11.27 1.48
N ARG A 398 18.36 -12.09 0.92
CA ARG A 398 18.05 -13.22 0.02
C ARG A 398 18.30 -14.54 0.74
N GLY A 399 17.27 -15.14 1.34
CA GLY A 399 17.35 -16.52 1.84
C GLY A 399 17.09 -17.53 0.72
N LYS A 400 17.98 -18.49 0.50
CA LYS A 400 17.74 -19.65 -0.40
C LYS A 400 16.73 -20.60 0.25
N ARG A 401 15.71 -21.02 -0.50
CA ARG A 401 14.69 -21.95 -0.02
C ARG A 401 15.25 -23.36 0.18
N GLY A 402 14.88 -23.97 1.30
CA GLY A 402 14.87 -25.43 1.51
C GLY A 402 13.70 -25.76 2.43
N TRP A 403 12.49 -25.88 1.88
CA TRP A 403 11.30 -26.35 2.60
C TRP A 403 10.34 -27.04 1.62
N GLY A 404 9.98 -28.27 1.99
CA GLY A 404 8.91 -29.12 1.48
C GLY A 404 8.45 -30.01 2.62
#